data_AF-A0A5C6ZTA2-F1
#
_entry.id   AF-A0A5C6ZTA2-F1
#
_cell.length_a   1.000
_cell.length_b   1.000
_cell.length_c   1.000
_cell.angle_alpha   90.00
_cell.angle_beta   90.00
_cell.angle_gamma   90.00
#
_symmetry.space_group_name_H-M   'P 1'
#
loop_
_entity.id
_entity.type
_entity.pdbx_description
1 polymer ?
#
loop_
_entity_poly.entity_id
_entity_poly.type
_entity_poly.pdbx_seq_one_letter_code
_entity_poly.pdbx_strand_id
1 'polypeptide(L)' 'MDNNKIPQKQHNNQLHGVKLVDIIERLVEKHGWEKMGEMLPIRCFTHDPSVKSSLKFLRKTPWARDKVEKIYMQDL' A
#
# COMPACT_ATOMS: atom_id res chain seq x y z
N MET A 1 -5.72 27.38 2.79
CA MET A 1 -5.62 26.69 1.48
C MET A 1 -4.25 26.03 1.52
N ASP A 2 -4.06 24.72 1.69
CA ASP A 2 -4.88 23.56 1.37
C ASP A 2 -4.83 22.52 2.49
N ASN A 3 -5.97 21.87 2.70
CA ASN A 3 -6.17 20.80 3.66
C ASN A 3 -5.48 19.51 3.15
N ASN A 4 -4.65 18.85 3.97
CA ASN A 4 -4.91 17.43 4.18
C ASN A 4 -4.41 16.90 5.54
N LYS A 5 -5.31 16.18 6.20
CA LYS A 5 -5.24 15.72 7.58
C LYS A 5 -4.13 14.69 7.75
N ILE A 6 -3.39 14.82 8.85
CA ILE A 6 -2.75 13.70 9.52
C ILE A 6 -3.87 12.87 10.17
N PRO A 7 -3.87 11.53 10.06
CA PRO A 7 -4.36 10.71 11.14
C PRO A 7 -3.24 9.83 11.65
N GLN A 8 -2.80 10.12 12.87
CA GLN A 8 -2.12 9.15 13.70
C GLN A 8 -3.01 7.92 13.87
N LYS A 9 -2.44 6.73 13.69
CA LYS A 9 -3.01 5.50 14.24
C LYS A 9 -1.92 4.56 14.72
N GLN A 10 -1.30 4.92 15.85
CA GLN A 10 -0.72 3.91 16.72
C GLN A 10 -1.85 3.09 17.36
N HIS A 11 -2.03 1.84 16.95
CA HIS A 11 -2.50 0.79 17.85
C HIS A 11 -2.20 -0.60 17.27
N ASN A 12 -1.14 -1.21 17.81
CA ASN A 12 -1.15 -2.60 18.27
C ASN A 12 -1.91 -3.63 17.41
N ASN A 13 -1.21 -4.36 16.54
CA ASN A 13 -1.60 -5.76 16.30
C ASN A 13 -0.37 -6.60 16.00
N GLN A 14 0.10 -7.31 17.01
CA GLN A 14 1.00 -8.45 16.89
C GLN A 14 0.40 -9.44 15.87
N LEU A 15 0.96 -9.43 14.67
CA LEU A 15 1.14 -10.59 13.78
C LEU A 15 0.02 -11.65 13.75
N HIS A 16 -1.24 -11.25 13.58
CA HIS A 16 -2.28 -12.21 13.20
C HIS A 16 -3.16 -11.66 12.08
N GLY A 17 -3.04 -12.27 10.89
CA GLY A 17 -3.89 -11.98 9.73
C GLY A 17 -3.71 -10.59 9.12
N VAL A 18 -2.49 -10.27 8.67
CA VAL A 18 -2.21 -9.00 7.98
C VAL A 18 -3.11 -8.88 6.76
N LYS A 19 -3.99 -7.86 6.71
CA LYS A 19 -4.86 -7.66 5.56
C LYS A 19 -4.07 -6.95 4.48
N LEU A 20 -4.45 -7.15 3.21
CA LEU A 20 -3.85 -6.45 2.07
C LEU A 20 -3.88 -4.92 2.22
N VAL A 21 -4.89 -4.38 2.91
CA VAL A 21 -4.96 -2.95 3.23
C VAL A 21 -3.82 -2.54 4.15
N ASP A 22 -3.55 -3.30 5.20
CA ASP A 22 -2.49 -3.00 6.15
C ASP A 22 -1.12 -3.07 5.48
N ILE A 23 -0.92 -4.04 4.56
CA ILE A 23 0.32 -4.16 3.79
C ILE A 23 0.59 -2.88 2.98
N ILE A 24 -0.41 -2.44 2.21
CA ILE A 24 -0.27 -1.24 1.38
C ILE A 24 -0.04 -0.01 2.24
N GLU A 25 -0.78 0.13 3.35
CA GLU A 25 -0.61 1.25 4.27
C GLU A 25 0.80 1.30 4.86
N ARG A 26 1.35 0.17 5.33
CA ARG A 26 2.75 0.12 5.82
C ARG A 26 3.77 0.45 4.74
N LEU A 27 3.63 -0.14 3.56
CA LEU A 27 4.56 0.08 2.46
C LEU A 27 4.57 1.54 1.99
N VAL A 28 3.38 2.15 1.89
CA VAL A 28 3.23 3.55 1.52
C VAL A 28 3.72 4.47 2.63
N GLU A 29 3.50 4.14 3.91
CA GLU A 29 4.00 4.91 5.04
C GLU A 29 5.54 4.90 5.09
N LYS A 30 6.18 3.77 4.76
CA LYS A 30 7.64 3.63 4.78
C LYS A 30 8.33 4.18 3.52
N HIS A 31 7.80 3.87 2.34
CA HIS A 31 8.45 4.16 1.05
C HIS A 31 7.80 5.29 0.26
N GLY A 32 6.54 5.62 0.54
CA GLY A 32 5.75 6.53 -0.26
C GLY A 32 5.25 5.91 -1.57
N TRP A 33 4.32 6.61 -2.23
CA TRP A 33 3.70 6.14 -3.47
C TRP A 33 4.64 6.15 -4.67
N GLU A 34 5.58 7.09 -4.72
CA GLU A 34 6.55 7.23 -5.81
C GLU A 34 7.42 5.98 -5.94
N LYS A 35 8.06 5.58 -4.83
CA LYS A 35 8.89 4.38 -4.74
C LYS A 35 8.09 3.09 -4.97
N MET A 36 6.84 3.06 -4.52
CA MET A 36 5.92 1.96 -4.84
C MET A 36 5.63 1.86 -6.34
N GLY A 37 5.51 3.00 -7.03
CA GLY A 37 5.39 3.06 -8.48
C GLY A 37 6.66 2.62 -9.23
N GLU A 38 7.84 2.86 -8.66
CA GLU A 38 9.10 2.36 -9.21
C GLU A 38 9.22 0.83 -9.05
N MET A 39 8.89 0.30 -7.87
CA MET A 39 8.94 -1.15 -7.59
C MET A 39 7.83 -1.91 -8.32
N LEU A 40 6.65 -1.31 -8.45
CA LEU A 40 5.49 -1.86 -9.11
C LEU A 40 4.84 -0.78 -10.01
N PRO A 41 5.23 -0.71 -11.30
CA PRO A 41 4.78 0.32 -12.23
C PRO A 41 3.34 0.08 -12.70
N ILE A 42 2.40 0.20 -11.76
CA ILE A 42 0.96 0.12 -11.99
C ILE A 42 0.34 1.51 -11.89
N ARG A 43 -0.66 1.78 -12.73
CA ARG A 43 -1.30 3.10 -12.82
C ARG A 43 -1.86 3.59 -11.49
N CYS A 44 -2.33 2.71 -10.61
CA CYS A 44 -2.90 3.12 -9.32
C CYS A 44 -1.86 3.59 -8.28
N PHE A 45 -0.55 3.46 -8.56
CA PHE A 45 0.51 4.04 -7.74
C PHE A 45 1.11 5.30 -8.34
N THR A 46 0.98 5.50 -9.66
CA THR A 46 1.53 6.66 -10.37
C THR A 46 0.49 7.73 -10.72
N HIS A 47 -0.80 7.36 -10.77
CA HIS A 47 -1.89 8.24 -11.18
C HIS A 47 -3.05 8.15 -10.18
N ASP A 48 -3.26 9.21 -9.41
CA ASP A 48 -4.19 9.28 -8.27
C ASP A 48 -3.95 8.17 -7.22
N PRO A 49 -2.75 8.14 -6.61
CA PRO A 49 -2.40 7.09 -5.67
C PRO A 49 -3.28 7.13 -4.42
N SER A 50 -4.05 6.06 -4.22
CA SER A 50 -4.88 5.89 -3.02
C SER A 50 -5.07 4.43 -2.67
N VAL A 51 -5.08 4.14 -1.36
CA VAL A 51 -5.23 2.78 -0.82
C VAL A 51 -6.50 2.10 -1.37
N LYS A 52 -7.61 2.84 -1.47
CA LYS A 52 -8.88 2.31 -2.02
C LYS A 52 -8.77 1.91 -3.49
N SER A 53 -8.14 2.76 -4.32
CA SER A 53 -7.94 2.49 -5.75
C SER A 53 -7.00 1.29 -5.95
N SER A 54 -5.89 1.26 -5.20
CA SER A 54 -4.94 0.15 -5.21
C SER A 54 -5.60 -1.17 -4.79
N LEU A 55 -6.37 -1.19 -3.69
CA LEU A 55 -7.09 -2.39 -3.27
C LEU A 55 -8.10 -2.89 -4.31
N LYS A 56 -8.84 -1.98 -4.95
CA LYS A 56 -9.77 -2.35 -6.03
C LYS A 56 -9.04 -2.98 -7.21
N PHE A 57 -7.87 -2.46 -7.56
CA PHE A 57 -7.01 -3.01 -8.61
C PHE A 57 -6.43 -4.37 -8.23
N LEU A 58 -5.80 -4.49 -7.05
CA LEU A 58 -5.19 -5.72 -6.54
C LEU A 58 -6.21 -6.83 -6.25
N ARG A 59 -7.50 -6.52 -6.15
CA ARG A 59 -8.59 -7.52 -6.14
C ARG A 59 -8.88 -8.11 -7.52
N LYS A 60 -8.70 -7.33 -8.58
CA LYS A 60 -8.92 -7.75 -9.96
C LYS A 60 -7.67 -8.32 -10.63
N THR A 61 -6.50 -8.04 -10.06
CA THR A 61 -5.20 -8.39 -10.64
C THR A 61 -4.37 -9.18 -9.62
N PRO A 62 -4.54 -10.52 -9.55
CA PRO A 62 -3.89 -11.36 -8.54
C PRO A 62 -2.36 -11.28 -8.56
N TRP A 63 -1.73 -11.32 -9.74
CA TRP A 63 -0.26 -11.24 -9.85
C TRP A 63 0.31 -9.96 -9.22
N ALA A 64 -0.43 -8.85 -9.28
CA ALA A 64 -0.01 -7.59 -8.69
C ALA A 64 -0.14 -7.61 -7.16
N ARG A 65 -1.16 -8.29 -6.63
CA ARG A 65 -1.28 -8.56 -5.19
C ARG A 65 -0.08 -9.36 -4.70
N ASP A 66 0.22 -10.48 -5.36
CA ASP A 66 1.34 -11.35 -4.97
C ASP A 66 2.66 -10.56 -4.98
N LYS A 67 2.82 -9.62 -5.93
CA LYS A 67 3.99 -8.76 -6.01
C LYS A 67 4.07 -7.76 -4.85
N VAL A 68 2.97 -7.12 -4.47
CA VAL A 68 2.90 -6.24 -3.29
C VAL A 68 3.20 -7.01 -2.01
N GLU A 69 2.66 -8.22 -1.85
CA GLU A 69 2.95 -9.08 -0.70
C GLU A 69 4.42 -9.49 -0.65
N LYS A 70 5.05 -9.79 -1.80
CA LYS A 70 6.49 -10.05 -1.86
C LYS A 70 7.32 -8.84 -1.45
N ILE A 71 6.96 -7.64 -1.91
CA ILE A 71 7.66 -6.40 -1.52
C ILE A 71 7.56 -6.23 0.01
N TYR A 72 6.38 -6.46 0.59
CA TYR A 72 6.18 -6.41 2.04
C TYR A 72 7.04 -7.43 2.79
N MET A 73 7.15 -8.67 2.29
CA MET A 73 8.03 -9.68 2.88
C MET A 73 9.52 -9.35 2.76
N GLN A 74 9.94 -8.63 1.72
CA GLN A 74 11.32 -8.17 1.56
C GLN A 74 11.66 -6.96 2.44
N ASP A 75 10.63 -6.21 2.85
CA ASP A 75 10.76 -4.98 3.61
C ASP A 75 10.60 -5.16 5.13
N LEU A 76 10.01 -6.30 5.53
CA LEU A 76 10.01 -6.86 6.90
C LEU A 76 11.42 -7.26 7.33
#